data_AF-A0A7J9B047-F1
#
_entry.id   AF-A0A7J9B047-F1
#
_cell.length_a   1.000
_cell.length_b   1.000
_cell.length_c   1.000
_cell.angle_alpha   90.00
_cell.angle_beta   90.00
_cell.angle_gamma   90.00
#
_symmetry.space_group_name_H-M   'P 1'
#
loop_
_entity.id
_entity.type
_entity.pdbx_description
1 polymer ?
#
loop_
_entity_poly.entity_id
_entity_poly.type
_entity_poly.pdbx_seq_one_letter_code
_entity_poly.pdbx_strand_id
1 'polypeptide(L)' 'MVGELVEFKEEGSSVKATGKIAQIPVSGAYLGRVINDLAKPIDG' A
#
# COMPACT_ATOMS: atom_id res chain seq x y z
N MET A 1 3.25 -10.41 5.05
CA MET A 1 3.64 -9.08 4.55
C MET A 1 4.38 -9.27 3.23
N VAL A 2 3.63 -9.43 2.14
CA VAL A 2 4.21 -9.51 0.78
C VAL A 2 4.06 -8.09 0.22
N GLY A 3 5.13 -7.31 0.28
CA GLY A 3 5.18 -6.08 -0.51
C GLY A 3 5.16 -6.50 -1.98
N GLU A 4 4.38 -5.81 -2.81
CA GLU A 4 4.62 -5.86 -4.25
C GLU A 4 6.09 -5.49 -4.47
N LEU A 5 6.88 -6.45 -4.92
CA LEU A 5 8.10 -6.11 -5.64
C LEU A 5 7.61 -5.35 -6.86
N VAL A 6 7.66 -4.02 -6.80
CA VAL A 6 7.57 -3.20 -8.00
C VAL A 6 8.67 -3.72 -8.92
N GLU A 7 8.27 -4.38 -10.01
CA GLU A 7 9.18 -4.64 -11.13
C GLU A 7 9.61 -3.25 -11.64
N PHE A 8 10.72 -2.76 -11.11
CA PHE A 8 11.43 -1.66 -11.73
C PHE A 8 11.91 -2.21 -13.08
N LYS A 9 11.14 -1.88 -14.11
CA LYS A 9 11.26 -2.47 -15.44
C LYS A 9 12.69 -2.41 -15.97
N GLU A 10 13.38 -1.30 -15.70
CA GLU A 10 14.77 -1.02 -16.05
C GLU A 10 15.39 -0.06 -15.01
N GLU A 11 16.71 -0.10 -14.84
CA GLU A 11 17.46 0.90 -14.05
C GLU A 11 17.21 2.31 -14.62
N GLY A 12 16.94 3.29 -13.74
CA GLY A 12 16.62 4.66 -14.15
C GLY A 12 15.12 4.97 -14.31
N SER A 13 14.23 4.03 -13.96
CA SER A 13 12.79 4.29 -13.90
C SER A 13 12.45 5.50 -13.01
N SER A 14 11.61 6.41 -13.52
CA SER A 14 11.24 7.63 -12.79
C SER A 14 10.31 7.32 -11.62
N VAL A 15 10.70 7.74 -10.42
CA VAL A 15 9.90 7.64 -9.19
C VAL A 15 9.43 9.02 -8.74
N LYS A 16 8.23 9.09 -8.15
CA LYS A 16 7.68 10.33 -7.57
C LYS A 16 7.35 10.11 -6.11
N ALA A 17 7.81 11.04 -5.26
CA ALA A 17 7.46 11.05 -3.84
C ALA A 17 6.02 11.56 -3.66
N THR A 18 5.32 11.02 -2.66
CA THR A 18 3.97 11.46 -2.29
C THR A 18 3.95 12.76 -1.48
N GLY A 19 5.11 13.19 -0.94
CA GLY A 19 5.24 14.41 -0.14
C GLY A 19 4.51 14.38 1.20
N LYS A 20 4.07 13.20 1.66
CA LYS A 20 3.33 13.00 2.91
C LYS A 20 4.00 11.90 3.72
N ILE A 21 3.96 12.03 5.05
CA ILE A 21 4.25 10.90 5.95
C ILE A 21 3.24 9.80 5.65
N ALA A 22 3.63 8.53 5.79
CA ALA A 22 2.70 7.41 5.63
C ALA A 22 1.47 7.60 6.52
N GLN A 23 0.28 7.57 5.92
CA GLN A 23 -1.00 7.74 6.60
C GLN A 23 -1.86 6.50 6.38
N ILE A 24 -2.56 6.09 7.43
CA ILE A 24 -3.46 4.95 7.41
C ILE A 24 -4.89 5.48 7.63
N PRO A 25 -5.80 5.35 6.65
CA PRO A 25 -7.19 5.75 6.82
C PRO A 25 -7.91 4.85 7.83
N VAL A 26 -8.82 5.43 8.62
CA VAL A 26 -9.60 4.71 9.64
C VAL A 26 -11.10 4.83 9.34
N SER A 27 -11.84 3.74 9.51
CA SER A 27 -13.30 3.66 9.28
C SER A 27 -13.88 2.40 9.92
N GLY A 28 -15.16 2.43 10.29
CA GLY A 28 -15.89 1.23 10.73
C GLY A 28 -16.01 0.16 9.63
N ALA A 29 -15.81 0.54 8.37
CA ALA A 29 -15.82 -0.38 7.22
C ALA A 29 -14.68 -1.42 7.22
N TYR A 30 -13.68 -1.27 8.09
CA TYR A 30 -12.59 -2.23 8.24
C TYR A 30 -12.89 -3.36 9.23
N LEU A 31 -13.94 -3.24 10.04
CA LEU A 31 -14.31 -4.27 11.01
C LEU A 31 -14.68 -5.58 10.29
N GLY A 32 -13.99 -6.67 10.65
CA GLY A 32 -14.21 -7.99 10.05
C GLY A 32 -13.51 -8.21 8.71
N ARG A 33 -12.72 -7.24 8.21
CA ARG A 33 -11.93 -7.39 6.98
C ARG A 33 -10.47 -7.67 7.28
N VAL A 34 -9.81 -8.43 6.42
CA VAL A 34 -8.35 -8.61 6.46
C VAL A 34 -7.72 -7.57 5.55
N ILE A 35 -6.92 -6.68 6.11
CA ILE A 35 -6.25 -5.58 5.40
C ILE A 35 -4.74 -5.64 5.62
N ASN A 36 -3.97 -5.02 4.72
CA ASN A 36 -2.53 -4.82 4.89
C ASN A 36 -2.21 -3.52 5.66
N ASP A 37 -0.92 -3.27 5.87
CA ASP A 37 -0.42 -2.12 6.65
C ASP A 37 -0.73 -0.74 6.03
N LEU A 38 -1.13 -0.71 4.75
CA LEU A 38 -1.60 0.49 4.04
C LEU A 38 -3.13 0.55 3.95
N ALA A 39 -3.83 -0.22 4.78
CA ALA A 39 -5.29 -0.36 4.79
C ALA A 39 -5.91 -0.77 3.45
N LYS A 40 -5.16 -1.50 2.61
CA LYS A 40 -5.70 -2.14 1.42
C LYS A 40 -6.28 -3.52 1.78
N PRO A 41 -7.44 -3.89 1.23
CA PRO A 41 -8.01 -5.21 1.43
C PRO A 41 -7.11 -6.32 0.86
N ILE A 42 -6.97 -7.41 1.63
CA ILE A 42 -6.28 -8.64 1.24
C ILE A 42 -7.15 -9.88 1.54
N ASP A 43 -8.43 -9.64 1.76
CA ASP A 43 -9.45 -10.64 2.08
C ASP A 43 -9.84 -11.54 0.89
N GLY A 44 -9.28 -11.32 -0.31
CA GLY A 44 -9.43 -12.16 -1.51
C GLY A 44 -9.26 -11.38 -2.80
#